data_AF-A0A0M8YM92-F1
#
_entry.id   AF-A0A0M8YM92-F1
#
_cell.length_a   1.000
_cell.length_b   1.000
_cell.length_c   1.000
_cell.angle_alpha   90.00
_cell.angle_beta   90.00
_cell.angle_gamma   90.00
#
_symmetry.space_group_name_H-M   'P 1'
#
loop_
_entity.id
_entity.type
_entity.pdbx_description
1 polymer ?
#
loop_
_entity_poly.entity_id
_entity_poly.type
_entity_poly.pdbx_seq_one_letter_code
_entity_poly.pdbx_strand_id
1 'polypeptide(L)'
;MTSGEGARLRRSDDPKAADWVRRRLRRFGSGVAAVVPDGFAAYARILHPAFDADGRAVSWAEIAASTGRRVHALAQFGAITADAWPDRPPEIGNLPADEFRRLCAVLTRHTDTPDRCWFGLWNGYGWLDAAERGGEVRLPGRDYLLFTGPLSAVGEPGWRLSGSTTTHQSPNLLWLADRAWCVGGEIDLHCTFVGGSEDLVDEILADGGLEAWRVRPEDPITFDSDRVNVP
;
A
#
# COMPACT_ATOMS: atom_id res chain seq x y z
N MET A 1 37.59 7.01 -6.77
CA MET A 1 36.39 6.36 -7.33
C MET A 1 36.01 5.20 -6.41
N THR A 2 35.25 5.51 -5.36
CA THR A 2 34.66 4.50 -4.49
C THR A 2 33.33 4.08 -5.10
N SER A 3 33.25 2.82 -5.51
CA SER A 3 32.05 2.17 -6.04
C SER A 3 30.87 2.37 -5.08
N GLY A 4 29.79 2.98 -5.58
CA GLY A 4 28.55 3.13 -4.83
C GLY A 4 27.89 1.76 -4.67
N GLU A 5 27.89 1.24 -3.44
CA GLU A 5 27.05 0.11 -3.05
C GLU A 5 25.59 0.57 -3.16
N GLY A 6 24.85 0.05 -4.14
CA GLY A 6 23.46 0.46 -4.40
C GLY A 6 22.58 0.30 -3.16
N ALA A 7 21.59 1.20 -3.01
CA ALA A 7 20.61 1.15 -1.93
C ALA A 7 19.93 -0.24 -1.91
N ARG A 8 20.11 -0.99 -0.81
CA ARG A 8 19.59 -2.36 -0.69
C ARG A 8 18.87 -2.55 0.63
N LEU A 9 17.70 -3.17 0.58
CA LEU A 9 17.02 -3.65 1.78
C LEU A 9 17.74 -4.85 2.38
N ARG A 10 17.75 -4.91 3.71
CA ARG A 10 18.30 -6.00 4.50
C ARG A 10 17.19 -6.66 5.28
N ARG A 11 17.22 -7.98 5.37
CA ARG A 11 16.32 -8.71 6.27
C ARG A 11 16.57 -8.26 7.72
N SER A 12 15.53 -8.21 8.52
CA SER A 12 15.63 -7.98 9.96
C SER A 12 14.91 -9.06 10.76
N ASP A 13 15.56 -9.53 11.81
CA ASP A 13 15.00 -10.43 12.83
C ASP A 13 14.61 -9.67 14.11
N ASP A 14 14.47 -8.34 14.05
CA ASP A 14 14.05 -7.52 15.19
C ASP A 14 12.52 -7.31 15.21
N PRO A 15 11.73 -8.16 15.88
CA PRO A 15 10.29 -7.98 15.96
C PRO A 15 9.90 -6.72 16.75
N LYS A 16 10.80 -6.15 17.56
CA LYS A 16 10.50 -4.96 18.37
C LYS A 16 10.30 -3.72 17.50
N ALA A 17 10.90 -3.70 16.31
CA ALA A 17 10.69 -2.64 15.34
C ALA A 17 9.21 -2.45 14.95
N ALA A 18 8.42 -3.52 15.01
CA ALA A 18 7.01 -3.54 14.67
C ALA A 18 6.08 -3.59 15.91
N ASP A 19 6.62 -3.56 17.13
CA ASP A 19 5.81 -3.61 18.36
C ASP A 19 4.80 -2.48 18.45
N TRP A 20 5.15 -1.30 17.93
CA TRP A 20 4.26 -0.14 17.94
C TRP A 20 3.13 -0.28 16.93
N VAL A 21 3.41 -0.86 15.74
CA VAL A 21 2.42 -1.22 14.72
C VAL A 21 1.44 -2.21 15.33
N ARG A 22 1.95 -3.30 15.95
CA ARG A 22 1.14 -4.32 16.61
C ARG A 22 0.18 -3.76 17.66
N ARG A 23 0.61 -2.77 18.44
CA ARG A 23 -0.20 -2.17 19.51
C ARG A 23 -1.29 -1.21 19.00
N ARG A 24 -1.10 -0.64 17.80
CA ARG A 24 -1.98 0.41 17.25
C ARG A 24 -2.84 -0.07 16.09
N LEU A 25 -2.53 -1.21 15.48
CA LEU A 25 -3.45 -1.88 14.57
C LEU A 25 -4.69 -2.34 15.35
N ARG A 26 -5.87 -2.01 14.82
CA ARG A 26 -7.13 -2.49 15.33
C ARG A 26 -7.40 -3.92 14.83
N ARG A 27 -8.48 -4.52 15.33
CA ARG A 27 -8.87 -5.89 14.97
C ARG A 27 -9.08 -5.98 13.44
N PHE A 28 -8.63 -7.08 12.85
CA PHE A 28 -8.91 -7.38 11.44
C PHE A 28 -10.38 -7.16 11.07
N GLY A 29 -10.62 -6.44 9.98
CA GLY A 29 -11.96 -6.10 9.49
C GLY A 29 -12.63 -4.89 10.17
N SER A 30 -11.99 -4.23 11.13
CA SER A 30 -12.61 -3.08 11.85
C SER A 30 -12.49 -1.73 11.13
N GLY A 31 -12.16 -1.72 9.84
CA GLY A 31 -11.95 -0.50 9.04
C GLY A 31 -10.48 -0.21 8.72
N VAL A 32 -10.19 1.02 8.26
CA VAL A 32 -8.85 1.46 7.83
C VAL A 32 -7.76 1.17 8.87
N ALA A 33 -8.07 1.36 10.16
CA ALA A 33 -7.13 1.14 11.24
C ALA A 33 -6.74 -0.33 11.49
N ALA A 34 -7.39 -1.27 10.79
CA ALA A 34 -6.96 -2.67 10.75
C ALA A 34 -5.80 -2.90 9.76
N VAL A 35 -5.53 -1.94 8.86
CA VAL A 35 -4.49 -2.01 7.82
C VAL A 35 -3.34 -1.06 8.13
N VAL A 36 -3.64 0.18 8.55
CA VAL A 36 -2.65 1.18 8.98
C VAL A 36 -2.85 1.49 10.47
N PRO A 37 -1.79 1.59 11.29
CA PRO A 37 -1.92 1.89 12.72
C PRO A 37 -2.77 3.14 13.03
N ASP A 38 -3.54 3.07 14.11
CA ASP A 38 -4.31 4.19 14.61
C ASP A 38 -3.43 5.29 15.24
N GLY A 39 -3.97 6.50 15.39
CA GLY A 39 -3.34 7.62 16.08
C GLY A 39 -2.42 8.50 15.22
N PHE A 40 -2.55 8.46 13.89
CA PHE A 40 -2.04 9.51 13.01
C PHE A 40 -3.02 10.68 12.95
N ALA A 41 -2.55 11.86 12.51
CA ALA A 41 -3.40 13.04 12.40
C ALA A 41 -4.40 12.90 11.24
N ALA A 42 -3.96 12.30 10.12
CA ALA A 42 -4.74 12.15 8.91
C ALA A 42 -4.50 10.81 8.22
N TYR A 43 -5.45 10.40 7.38
CA TYR A 43 -5.40 9.19 6.59
C TYR A 43 -5.84 9.41 5.13
N ALA A 44 -5.12 8.78 4.20
CA ALA A 44 -5.44 8.75 2.78
C ALA A 44 -5.67 7.30 2.32
N ARG A 45 -6.55 7.14 1.33
CA ARG A 45 -6.77 5.91 0.57
C ARG A 45 -6.43 6.19 -0.89
N ILE A 46 -5.49 5.46 -1.45
CA ILE A 46 -5.06 5.52 -2.85
C ILE A 46 -5.67 4.33 -3.58
N LEU A 47 -6.50 4.58 -4.58
CA LEU A 47 -7.12 3.56 -5.41
C LEU A 47 -6.09 3.03 -6.42
N HIS A 48 -5.98 1.71 -6.54
CA HIS A 48 -5.11 1.11 -7.55
C HIS A 48 -5.79 1.21 -8.92
N PRO A 49 -5.10 1.62 -9.99
CA PRO A 49 -5.70 1.68 -11.32
C PRO A 49 -6.05 0.28 -11.82
N ALA A 50 -7.09 0.19 -12.65
CA ALA A 50 -7.30 -0.96 -13.52
C ALA A 50 -6.44 -0.80 -14.77
N PHE A 51 -6.46 -1.78 -15.68
CA PHE A 51 -5.77 -1.68 -16.96
C PHE A 51 -6.66 -2.13 -18.10
N ASP A 52 -6.66 -1.36 -19.18
CA ASP A 52 -7.36 -1.71 -20.43
C ASP A 52 -6.58 -2.79 -21.22
N ALA A 53 -7.18 -3.23 -22.33
CA ALA A 53 -6.60 -4.24 -23.23
C ALA A 53 -5.20 -3.88 -23.77
N ASP A 54 -4.89 -2.58 -23.90
CA ASP A 54 -3.59 -2.09 -24.35
C ASP A 54 -2.57 -1.97 -23.20
N GLY A 55 -2.99 -2.29 -21.98
CA GLY A 55 -2.17 -2.22 -20.78
C GLY A 55 -2.00 -0.81 -20.22
N ARG A 56 -2.81 0.16 -20.66
CA ARG A 56 -2.82 1.51 -20.10
C ARG A 56 -3.55 1.50 -18.77
N ALA A 57 -3.00 2.20 -17.78
CA ALA A 57 -3.67 2.42 -16.50
C ALA A 57 -4.97 3.23 -16.70
N VAL A 58 -6.04 2.78 -16.06
CA VAL A 58 -7.37 3.41 -16.08
C VAL A 58 -7.79 3.69 -14.64
N SER A 59 -8.08 4.96 -14.35
CA SER A 59 -8.57 5.39 -13.04
C SER A 59 -10.00 4.89 -12.79
N TRP A 60 -10.38 4.75 -11.53
CA TRP A 60 -11.76 4.43 -11.16
C TRP A 60 -12.71 5.55 -11.60
N ALA A 61 -12.24 6.81 -11.63
CA ALA A 61 -13.00 7.94 -12.14
C ALA A 61 -13.35 7.79 -13.63
N GLU A 62 -12.41 7.35 -14.47
CA GLU A 62 -12.68 7.04 -15.88
C GLU A 62 -13.71 5.92 -16.02
N ILE A 63 -13.56 4.85 -15.23
CA ILE A 63 -14.50 3.72 -15.24
C ILE A 63 -15.89 4.17 -14.81
N ALA A 64 -15.99 4.89 -13.70
CA ALA A 64 -17.24 5.39 -13.14
C ALA A 64 -17.98 6.32 -14.11
N ALA A 65 -17.24 7.14 -14.88
CA ALA A 65 -17.81 7.95 -15.95
C ALA A 65 -18.46 7.10 -17.05
N SER A 66 -17.86 5.95 -17.39
CA SER A 66 -18.41 5.02 -18.40
C SER A 66 -19.61 4.21 -17.88
N THR A 67 -19.67 3.92 -16.58
CA THR A 67 -20.73 3.10 -15.96
C THR A 67 -21.85 3.92 -15.32
N GLY A 68 -21.74 5.25 -15.32
CA GLY A 68 -22.68 6.15 -14.62
C GLY A 68 -22.61 6.04 -13.08
N ARG A 69 -21.56 5.42 -12.55
CA ARG A 69 -21.29 5.29 -11.12
C ARG A 69 -20.49 6.49 -10.61
N ARG A 70 -20.26 6.54 -9.30
CA ARG A 70 -19.57 7.67 -8.64
C ARG A 70 -18.42 7.17 -7.79
N VAL A 71 -17.21 7.68 -8.04
CA VAL A 71 -16.08 7.45 -7.13
C VAL A 71 -16.25 8.32 -5.88
N HIS A 72 -15.92 7.74 -4.73
CA HIS A 72 -15.83 8.42 -3.44
C HIS A 72 -14.91 7.61 -2.51
N ALA A 73 -14.62 8.16 -1.32
CA ALA A 73 -13.67 7.59 -0.36
C ALA A 73 -13.92 6.12 0.03
N LEU A 74 -15.17 5.65 0.00
CA LEU A 74 -15.58 4.29 0.38
C LEU A 74 -15.98 3.42 -0.82
N ALA A 75 -15.80 3.92 -2.05
CA ALA A 75 -16.17 3.20 -3.26
C ALA A 75 -15.44 1.85 -3.33
N GLN A 76 -16.09 0.85 -3.92
CA GLN A 76 -15.52 -0.49 -4.12
C GLN A 76 -15.45 -0.82 -5.60
N PHE A 77 -14.35 -1.43 -6.05
CA PHE A 77 -14.11 -1.65 -7.49
C PHE A 77 -15.23 -2.44 -8.17
N GLY A 78 -15.72 -3.51 -7.52
CA GLY A 78 -16.85 -4.30 -8.01
C GLY A 78 -18.13 -3.49 -8.16
N ALA A 79 -18.42 -2.58 -7.22
CA ALA A 79 -19.60 -1.70 -7.29
C ALA A 79 -19.47 -0.64 -8.40
N ILE A 80 -18.28 -0.09 -8.62
CA ILE A 80 -18.00 0.88 -9.70
C ILE A 80 -18.14 0.24 -11.08
N THR A 81 -17.74 -1.02 -11.22
CA THR A 81 -17.77 -1.76 -12.48
C THR A 81 -19.08 -2.52 -12.70
N ALA A 82 -19.90 -2.68 -11.65
CA ALA A 82 -21.03 -3.61 -11.64
C ALA A 82 -20.63 -5.01 -12.12
N ASP A 83 -19.45 -5.47 -11.70
CA ASP A 83 -18.80 -6.73 -12.09
C ASP A 83 -18.56 -6.90 -13.61
N ALA A 84 -18.62 -5.80 -14.38
CA ALA A 84 -18.55 -5.82 -15.84
C ALA A 84 -17.22 -5.32 -16.42
N TRP A 85 -16.15 -5.21 -15.61
CA TRP A 85 -14.84 -4.82 -16.13
C TRP A 85 -14.29 -5.94 -17.05
N PRO A 86 -14.11 -5.68 -18.35
CA PRO A 86 -13.79 -6.73 -19.31
C PRO A 86 -12.30 -7.09 -19.34
N ASP A 87 -11.46 -6.16 -18.89
CA ASP A 87 -10.01 -6.25 -19.00
C ASP A 87 -9.39 -6.62 -17.63
N ARG A 88 -8.21 -6.08 -17.32
CA ARG A 88 -7.47 -6.44 -16.12
C ARG A 88 -7.90 -5.53 -14.95
N PRO A 89 -8.48 -6.09 -13.87
CA PRO A 89 -8.84 -5.29 -12.68
C PRO A 89 -7.56 -4.79 -11.98
N PRO A 90 -7.69 -3.84 -11.03
CA PRO A 90 -6.57 -3.46 -10.19
C PRO A 90 -5.98 -4.67 -9.49
N GLU A 91 -4.65 -4.66 -9.32
CA GLU A 91 -4.00 -5.73 -8.58
C GLU A 91 -4.26 -5.57 -7.08
N ILE A 92 -4.67 -6.65 -6.42
CA ILE A 92 -4.91 -6.67 -4.98
C ILE A 92 -3.59 -6.72 -4.21
N GLY A 93 -3.47 -5.92 -3.15
CA GLY A 93 -2.28 -5.91 -2.30
C GLY A 93 -0.98 -5.46 -2.99
N ASN A 94 -1.06 -4.89 -4.20
CA ASN A 94 0.09 -4.42 -4.96
C ASN A 94 -0.22 -3.06 -5.59
N LEU A 95 0.36 -1.98 -5.05
CA LEU A 95 0.29 -0.68 -5.68
C LEU A 95 1.23 -0.68 -6.90
N PRO A 96 0.78 -0.34 -8.12
CA PRO A 96 1.65 -0.45 -9.28
C PRO A 96 2.85 0.51 -9.19
N ALA A 97 3.92 0.16 -9.92
CA ALA A 97 5.24 0.74 -9.71
C ALA A 97 5.29 2.26 -9.89
N ASP A 98 4.47 2.81 -10.78
CA ASP A 98 4.46 4.25 -11.07
C ASP A 98 3.80 5.05 -9.95
N GLU A 99 2.65 4.58 -9.46
CA GLU A 99 1.94 5.12 -8.32
C GLU A 99 2.78 4.94 -7.04
N PHE A 100 3.41 3.78 -6.84
CA PHE A 100 4.26 3.56 -5.68
C PHE A 100 5.49 4.47 -5.66
N ARG A 101 6.09 4.74 -6.83
CA ARG A 101 7.20 5.69 -6.95
C ARG A 101 6.77 7.13 -6.64
N ARG A 102 5.59 7.54 -7.10
CA ARG A 102 4.99 8.85 -6.76
C ARG A 102 4.75 8.96 -5.26
N LEU A 103 4.15 7.93 -4.66
CA LEU A 103 3.94 7.86 -3.22
C LEU A 103 5.27 7.96 -2.46
N CYS A 104 6.30 7.23 -2.85
CA CYS A 104 7.62 7.33 -2.23
C CYS A 104 8.23 8.73 -2.34
N ALA A 105 8.04 9.42 -3.46
CA ALA A 105 8.52 10.79 -3.64
C ALA A 105 7.84 11.78 -2.68
N VAL A 106 6.53 11.61 -2.45
CA VAL A 106 5.78 12.39 -1.45
C VAL A 106 6.28 12.03 -0.04
N LEU A 107 6.29 10.74 0.33
CA LEU A 107 6.70 10.27 1.66
C LEU A 107 8.11 10.73 2.07
N THR A 108 9.03 10.83 1.11
CA THR A 108 10.41 11.31 1.34
C THR A 108 10.45 12.75 1.84
N ARG A 109 9.50 13.61 1.41
CA ARG A 109 9.45 15.02 1.81
C ARG A 109 8.90 15.22 3.23
N HIS A 110 8.23 14.20 3.77
CA HIS A 110 7.57 14.23 5.08
C HIS A 110 8.34 13.46 6.15
N THR A 111 9.68 13.40 6.03
CA THR A 111 10.58 12.85 7.06
C THR A 111 12.00 13.38 6.92
N ASP A 112 12.70 13.47 8.05
CA ASP A 112 14.13 13.74 8.08
C ASP A 112 14.98 12.44 8.06
N THR A 113 14.34 11.26 8.08
CA THR A 113 15.03 9.96 8.17
C THR A 113 14.63 8.95 7.08
N PRO A 114 14.61 9.33 5.79
CA PRO A 114 14.17 8.44 4.69
C PRO A 114 15.05 7.18 4.56
N ASP A 115 16.26 7.20 5.11
CA ASP A 115 17.19 6.07 5.08
C ASP A 115 16.88 4.96 6.09
N ARG A 116 15.87 5.16 6.97
CA ARG A 116 15.52 4.25 8.06
C ARG A 116 14.06 3.81 7.98
N CYS A 117 13.75 3.08 6.92
CA CYS A 117 12.43 2.48 6.72
C CYS A 117 12.43 1.00 7.14
N TRP A 118 11.22 0.53 7.42
CA TRP A 118 10.88 -0.86 7.65
C TRP A 118 9.83 -1.28 6.65
N PHE A 119 9.96 -2.51 6.15
CA PHE A 119 9.10 -3.05 5.10
C PHE A 119 8.61 -4.43 5.54
N GLY A 120 7.30 -4.63 5.50
CA GLY A 120 6.63 -5.89 5.74
C GLY A 120 6.10 -6.46 4.44
N LEU A 121 6.48 -7.70 4.13
CA LEU A 121 5.94 -8.48 3.01
C LEU A 121 5.20 -9.70 3.57
N TRP A 122 3.97 -9.93 3.13
CA TRP A 122 3.17 -11.05 3.64
C TRP A 122 3.85 -12.39 3.38
N ASN A 123 4.03 -13.22 4.41
CA ASN A 123 4.76 -14.49 4.31
C ASN A 123 3.99 -15.62 3.60
N GLY A 124 2.73 -15.37 3.23
CA GLY A 124 1.83 -16.35 2.59
C GLY A 124 1.81 -16.31 1.07
N TYR A 125 2.54 -15.38 0.43
CA TYR A 125 2.66 -15.39 -1.03
C TYR A 125 3.26 -16.70 -1.54
N GLY A 126 2.57 -17.36 -2.46
CA GLY A 126 2.96 -18.68 -2.99
C GLY A 126 4.23 -18.69 -3.83
N TRP A 127 4.74 -17.52 -4.20
CA TRP A 127 6.00 -17.35 -4.94
C TRP A 127 7.22 -17.18 -4.03
N LEU A 128 7.05 -17.14 -2.71
CA LEU A 128 8.16 -17.05 -1.75
C LEU A 128 8.86 -18.39 -1.58
N ASP A 129 10.18 -18.38 -1.75
CA ASP A 129 11.03 -19.56 -1.53
C ASP A 129 11.25 -19.83 -0.03
N ALA A 130 11.48 -21.09 0.35
CA ALA A 130 11.73 -21.46 1.74
C ALA A 130 12.99 -20.77 2.33
N ALA A 131 13.99 -20.51 1.50
CA ALA A 131 15.19 -19.75 1.85
C ALA A 131 14.88 -18.28 2.24
N GLU A 132 13.72 -17.79 1.84
CA GLU A 132 13.25 -16.42 2.09
C GLU A 132 12.38 -16.33 3.34
N ARG A 133 12.20 -17.43 4.11
CA ARG A 133 11.44 -17.48 5.38
C ARG A 133 12.34 -17.25 6.60
N GLY A 134 11.81 -16.67 7.69
CA GLY A 134 12.57 -16.10 8.82
C GLY A 134 12.35 -14.57 9.05
N GLY A 135 12.80 -14.00 10.17
CA GLY A 135 12.59 -12.57 10.46
C GLY A 135 11.13 -12.14 10.43
N GLU A 136 10.25 -13.01 10.93
CA GLU A 136 8.81 -12.82 10.84
C GLU A 136 8.29 -12.00 12.02
N VAL A 137 7.45 -11.01 11.71
CA VAL A 137 6.63 -10.32 12.70
C VAL A 137 5.18 -10.79 12.59
N ARG A 138 4.63 -11.17 13.74
CA ARG A 138 3.20 -11.47 13.90
C ARG A 138 2.43 -10.21 14.22
N LEU A 139 1.53 -9.81 13.32
CA LEU A 139 0.63 -8.68 13.49
C LEU A 139 -0.83 -9.16 13.47
N PRO A 140 -1.80 -8.36 13.94
CA PRO A 140 -3.20 -8.74 13.84
C PRO A 140 -3.59 -9.08 12.38
N GLY A 141 -4.07 -10.30 12.14
CA GLY A 141 -4.59 -10.76 10.85
C GLY A 141 -3.56 -11.37 9.88
N ARG A 142 -2.28 -10.98 9.95
CA ARG A 142 -1.23 -11.39 9.01
C ARG A 142 0.16 -11.44 9.65
N ASP A 143 0.99 -12.34 9.13
CA ASP A 143 2.40 -12.46 9.48
C ASP A 143 3.26 -11.96 8.30
N TYR A 144 4.31 -11.19 8.61
CA TYR A 144 5.13 -10.52 7.60
C TYR A 144 6.61 -10.87 7.76
N LEU A 145 7.28 -11.10 6.63
CA LEU A 145 8.74 -11.03 6.54
C LEU A 145 9.16 -9.56 6.68
N LEU A 146 10.12 -9.30 7.57
CA LEU A 146 10.57 -7.95 7.89
C LEU A 146 11.90 -7.60 7.22
N PHE A 147 11.93 -6.41 6.62
CA PHE A 147 13.12 -5.81 6.02
C PHE A 147 13.33 -4.39 6.52
N THR A 148 14.55 -3.89 6.41
CA THR A 148 14.91 -2.51 6.71
C THR A 148 15.91 -1.97 5.70
N GLY A 149 15.86 -0.67 5.47
CA GLY A 149 16.75 0.04 4.57
C GLY A 149 16.18 1.40 4.19
N PRO A 150 16.82 2.09 3.23
CA PRO A 150 16.36 3.38 2.77
C PRO A 150 15.11 3.25 1.89
N LEU A 151 14.25 4.27 1.90
CA LEU A 151 13.07 4.33 1.03
C LEU A 151 13.45 4.27 -0.45
N SER A 152 14.64 4.75 -0.82
CA SER A 152 15.15 4.66 -2.18
C SER A 152 15.38 3.22 -2.67
N ALA A 153 15.52 2.24 -1.76
CA ALA A 153 15.75 0.84 -2.13
C ALA A 153 14.50 0.13 -2.69
N VAL A 154 13.30 0.71 -2.55
CA VAL A 154 12.05 0.14 -3.09
C VAL A 154 11.54 0.84 -4.36
N GLY A 155 12.22 1.90 -4.81
CA GLY A 155 11.92 2.60 -6.07
C GLY A 155 12.53 1.94 -7.32
N GLU A 156 13.41 0.95 -7.12
CA GLU A 156 14.04 0.19 -8.21
C GLU A 156 13.11 -0.93 -8.72
N PRO A 157 13.08 -1.23 -10.03
CA PRO A 157 12.32 -2.34 -10.58
C PRO A 157 12.75 -3.68 -9.95
N GLY A 158 11.79 -4.46 -9.43
CA GLY A 158 12.03 -5.85 -9.04
C GLY A 158 12.34 -6.11 -7.58
N TRP A 159 11.61 -5.52 -6.63
CA TRP A 159 11.55 -6.10 -5.28
C TRP A 159 10.82 -7.46 -5.30
N ARG A 160 11.53 -8.51 -5.70
CA ARG A 160 11.27 -9.91 -5.37
C ARG A 160 12.49 -10.47 -4.64
N LEU A 161 12.24 -11.34 -3.67
CA LEU A 161 13.31 -12.12 -3.05
C LEU A 161 13.81 -13.26 -3.97
N SER A 162 13.04 -13.67 -4.99
CA SER A 162 13.32 -14.86 -5.79
C SER A 162 13.64 -14.55 -7.26
N GLY A 163 14.71 -15.17 -7.76
CA GLY A 163 15.21 -15.05 -9.12
C GLY A 163 14.43 -15.89 -10.12
N SER A 164 13.69 -15.23 -11.02
CA SER A 164 13.41 -15.65 -12.42
C SER A 164 12.32 -14.82 -13.10
N THR A 165 11.57 -13.98 -12.38
CA THR A 165 10.55 -13.09 -12.94
C THR A 165 10.69 -11.65 -12.44
N THR A 166 10.46 -10.68 -13.32
CA THR A 166 10.76 -9.24 -13.13
C THR A 166 9.57 -8.39 -12.69
N THR A 167 8.51 -9.00 -12.14
CA THR A 167 7.27 -8.27 -11.79
C THR A 167 7.38 -7.53 -10.45
N HIS A 168 6.90 -6.28 -10.41
CA HIS A 168 6.91 -5.41 -9.23
C HIS A 168 5.97 -5.92 -8.14
N GLN A 169 6.40 -5.87 -6.87
CA GLN A 169 5.57 -6.07 -5.69
C GLN A 169 5.84 -4.96 -4.68
N SER A 170 4.85 -4.11 -4.41
CA SER A 170 4.91 -3.11 -3.34
C SER A 170 4.92 -3.80 -1.97
N PRO A 171 5.59 -3.24 -0.95
CA PRO A 171 5.48 -3.75 0.42
C PRO A 171 4.02 -3.69 0.90
N ASN A 172 3.57 -4.71 1.63
CA ASN A 172 2.22 -4.70 2.22
C ASN A 172 2.16 -3.76 3.43
N LEU A 173 3.28 -3.57 4.13
CA LEU A 173 3.45 -2.56 5.17
C LEU A 173 4.76 -1.82 4.96
N LEU A 174 4.76 -0.51 5.13
CA LEU A 174 5.94 0.32 5.05
C LEU A 174 5.83 1.43 6.09
N TRP A 175 6.83 1.58 6.96
CA TRP A 175 6.85 2.65 7.94
C TRP A 175 8.25 3.16 8.23
N LEU A 176 8.33 4.41 8.68
CA LEU A 176 9.57 4.99 9.14
C LEU A 176 9.91 4.58 10.56
N ALA A 177 11.20 4.53 10.87
CA ALA A 177 11.68 4.30 12.23
C ALA A 177 11.20 5.38 13.23
N ASP A 178 11.04 6.63 12.79
CA ASP A 178 10.50 7.74 13.57
C ASP A 178 8.96 7.71 13.70
N ARG A 179 8.29 6.84 12.93
CA ARG A 179 6.83 6.67 12.91
C ARG A 179 6.08 7.91 12.43
N ALA A 180 6.70 8.78 11.65
CA ALA A 180 6.04 9.96 11.08
C ALA A 180 4.88 9.58 10.14
N TRP A 181 5.02 8.46 9.45
CA TRP A 181 3.95 7.89 8.62
C TRP A 181 4.01 6.36 8.57
N CYS A 182 2.91 5.75 8.11
CA CYS A 182 2.82 4.34 7.78
C CYS A 182 1.92 4.12 6.57
N VAL A 183 2.34 3.24 5.68
CA VAL A 183 1.63 2.77 4.49
C VAL A 183 1.21 1.33 4.72
N GLY A 184 -0.02 1.00 4.32
CA GLY A 184 -0.55 -0.36 4.38
C GLY A 184 -1.38 -0.70 3.16
N GLY A 185 -0.98 -1.75 2.44
CA GLY A 185 -1.72 -2.37 1.34
C GLY A 185 -2.14 -3.77 1.73
N GLU A 186 -3.42 -3.97 2.02
CA GLU A 186 -3.92 -5.30 2.39
C GLU A 186 -4.09 -6.19 1.16
N ILE A 187 -3.74 -7.47 1.30
CA ILE A 187 -3.62 -8.43 0.19
C ILE A 187 -4.93 -8.68 -0.57
N ASP A 188 -6.08 -8.35 0.04
CA ASP A 188 -7.41 -8.56 -0.52
C ASP A 188 -8.03 -7.25 -1.06
N LEU A 189 -7.30 -6.13 -1.02
CA LEU A 189 -7.83 -4.80 -1.37
C LEU A 189 -7.22 -4.23 -2.65
N HIS A 190 -8.06 -3.54 -3.42
CA HIS A 190 -7.68 -2.77 -4.62
C HIS A 190 -7.19 -1.34 -4.29
N CYS A 191 -6.66 -1.14 -3.08
CA CYS A 191 -6.23 0.17 -2.61
C CYS A 191 -5.13 0.08 -1.55
N THR A 192 -4.38 1.16 -1.41
CA THR A 192 -3.36 1.36 -0.39
C THR A 192 -3.79 2.48 0.55
N PHE A 193 -3.57 2.29 1.85
CA PHE A 193 -3.82 3.32 2.87
C PHE A 193 -2.51 3.95 3.34
N VAL A 194 -2.58 5.23 3.70
CA VAL A 194 -1.46 5.97 4.29
C VAL A 194 -1.98 6.71 5.53
N GLY A 195 -1.27 6.61 6.65
CA GLY A 195 -1.49 7.41 7.85
C GLY A 195 -0.27 8.28 8.13
N GLY A 196 -0.49 9.55 8.48
CA GLY A 196 0.59 10.48 8.80
C GLY A 196 0.10 11.85 9.25
N SER A 197 0.88 12.90 8.95
CA SER A 197 0.50 14.29 9.18
C SER A 197 -0.62 14.75 8.24
N GLU A 198 -1.27 15.86 8.60
CA GLU A 198 -2.21 16.57 7.72
C GLU A 198 -1.53 16.96 6.40
N ASP A 199 -0.37 17.60 6.47
CA ASP A 199 0.38 18.05 5.29
C ASP A 199 0.76 16.89 4.34
N LEU A 200 1.11 15.72 4.89
CA LEU A 200 1.39 14.53 4.09
C LEU A 200 0.15 14.07 3.32
N VAL A 201 -0.98 13.96 4.02
CA VAL A 201 -2.23 13.52 3.40
C VAL A 201 -2.71 14.52 2.37
N ASP A 202 -2.62 15.82 2.65
CA ASP A 202 -3.01 16.86 1.70
C ASP A 202 -2.12 16.86 0.45
N GLU A 203 -0.80 16.60 0.58
CA GLU A 203 0.08 16.44 -0.58
C GLU A 203 -0.27 15.19 -1.42
N ILE A 204 -0.60 14.06 -0.78
CA ILE A 204 -1.06 12.86 -1.48
C ILE A 204 -2.35 13.13 -2.28
N LEU A 205 -3.30 13.85 -1.67
CA LEU A 205 -4.58 14.19 -2.31
C LEU A 205 -4.41 15.19 -3.46
N ALA A 206 -3.34 15.99 -3.45
CA ALA A 206 -3.03 16.96 -4.49
C ALA A 206 -2.23 16.36 -5.67
N ASP A 207 -1.63 15.18 -5.53
CA ASP A 207 -0.92 14.52 -6.63
C ASP A 207 -1.91 13.91 -7.62
N GLY A 208 -2.10 14.55 -8.77
CA GLY A 208 -3.00 14.09 -9.82
C GLY A 208 -2.62 12.75 -10.48
N GLY A 209 -1.45 12.19 -10.15
CA GLY A 209 -1.06 10.83 -10.52
C GLY A 209 -1.45 9.78 -9.48
N LEU A 210 -2.04 10.16 -8.35
CA LEU A 210 -2.58 9.27 -7.33
C LEU A 210 -4.08 9.52 -7.19
N GLU A 211 -4.91 8.53 -7.55
CA GLU A 211 -6.35 8.64 -7.31
C GLU A 211 -6.64 8.42 -5.83
N ALA A 212 -6.60 9.50 -5.05
CA ALA A 212 -6.59 9.45 -3.60
C ALA A 212 -7.81 10.14 -2.96
N TRP A 213 -8.22 9.61 -1.81
CA TRP A 213 -9.32 10.12 -1.00
C TRP A 213 -8.96 10.17 0.48
N ARG A 214 -9.43 11.21 1.16
CA ARG A 214 -9.33 11.28 2.61
C ARG A 214 -10.28 10.26 3.25
N VAL A 215 -9.78 9.53 4.24
CA VAL A 215 -10.55 8.52 4.99
C VAL A 215 -10.34 8.68 6.49
N ARG A 216 -11.15 7.98 7.28
CA ARG A 216 -11.05 7.91 8.74
C ARG A 216 -10.58 6.52 9.19
N PRO A 217 -9.93 6.41 10.37
CA PRO A 217 -9.55 5.11 10.96
C PRO A 217 -10.69 4.08 11.05
N GLU A 218 -11.91 4.54 11.29
CA GLU A 218 -13.13 3.72 11.44
C GLU A 218 -13.81 3.39 10.12
N ASP A 219 -13.43 4.04 9.01
CA ASP A 219 -14.12 3.86 7.75
C ASP A 219 -14.04 2.39 7.32
N PRO A 220 -15.17 1.77 6.94
CA PRO A 220 -15.21 0.36 6.59
C PRO A 220 -14.48 0.12 5.26
N ILE A 221 -13.86 -1.06 5.15
CA ILE A 221 -13.00 -1.45 4.03
C ILE A 221 -13.53 -2.68 3.28
N THR A 222 -14.69 -3.19 3.69
CA THR A 222 -15.31 -4.40 3.12
C THR A 222 -16.05 -4.09 1.82
N PHE A 223 -16.34 -5.13 1.04
CA PHE A 223 -16.99 -5.02 -0.27
C PHE A 223 -18.36 -4.31 -0.23
N ASP A 224 -19.05 -4.33 0.92
CA ASP A 224 -20.35 -3.70 1.16
C ASP A 224 -20.24 -2.26 1.73
N SER A 225 -19.04 -1.68 1.76
CA SER A 225 -18.79 -0.32 2.24
C SER A 225 -19.33 0.75 1.28
N ASP A 226 -19.48 0.42 0.00
CA ASP A 226 -20.02 1.31 -1.00
C ASP A 226 -21.55 1.36 -0.92
N ARG A 227 -22.05 2.39 -0.25
CA ARG A 227 -23.50 2.64 -0.10
C ARG A 227 -24.08 3.57 -1.18
N VAL A 228 -23.25 4.07 -2.09
CA VAL A 228 -23.66 5.00 -3.15
C VAL A 228 -23.93 4.23 -4.44
N ASN A 229 -23.06 3.27 -4.77
CA ASN A 229 -23.15 2.45 -5.98
C ASN A 229 -23.80 1.09 -5.72
N VAL A 230 -24.75 1.04 -4.78
CA VAL A 230 -25.57 -0.17 -4.58
C VAL A 230 -26.33 -0.55 -5.87
N PRO A 231 -26.63 -1.84 -6.09
CA PRO A 231 -27.44 -2.30 -7.22
C PRO A 231 -28.77 -1.56 -7.36
#